data_AF-A0A924QZD8-F1
#
_entry.id   AF-A0A924QZD8-F1
#
_cell.length_a   1.000
_cell.length_b   1.000
_cell.length_c   1.000
_cell.angle_alpha   90.00
_cell.angle_beta   90.00
_cell.angle_gamma   90.00
#
_symmetry.space_group_name_H-M   'P 1'
#
loop_
_entity.id
_entity.type
_entity.pdbx_description
1 polymer ?
#
loop_
_entity_poly.entity_id
_entity_poly.type
_entity_poly.pdbx_seq_one_letter_code
_entity_poly.pdbx_strand_id
1 'polypeptide(L)' 'MSDLTNINMALGAIALTAAIAYGAWHEFTTHNRRDAKLLAAIGAIGLIGSTAAWLQ' A
#
# COMPACT_ATOMS: atom_id res chain seq x y z
N MET A 1 1.48 -26.91 3.35
CA MET A 1 2.07 -25.95 4.31
C MET A 1 2.57 -24.68 3.62
N SER A 2 2.93 -24.71 2.34
CA SER A 2 3.30 -23.54 1.51
C SER A 2 2.13 -22.59 1.21
N ASP A 3 0.92 -23.12 0.98
CA ASP A 3 -0.22 -22.29 0.57
C ASP A 3 -0.75 -21.38 1.68
N LEU A 4 -0.74 -21.86 2.94
CA LEU A 4 -1.12 -21.03 4.09
C LEU A 4 -0.14 -19.87 4.30
N THR A 5 1.15 -20.09 4.08
CA THR A 5 2.16 -19.03 4.16
C THR A 5 1.95 -17.98 3.07
N ASN A 6 1.60 -18.42 1.86
CA ASN A 6 1.32 -17.53 0.73
C ASN A 6 0.07 -16.68 0.97
N ILE A 7 -1.00 -17.29 1.50
CA ILE A 7 -2.23 -16.59 1.90
C ILE A 7 -1.96 -15.57 3.02
N ASN A 8 -1.18 -15.94 4.04
CA ASN A 8 -0.83 -15.02 5.13
C ASN A 8 -0.01 -13.82 4.64
N MET A 9 0.92 -14.03 3.71
CA MET A 9 1.68 -12.94 3.08
C MET A 9 0.77 -12.03 2.24
N ALA A 10 -0.16 -12.60 1.46
CA ALA A 10 -1.12 -11.83 0.68
C ALA A 10 -2.04 -10.98 1.58
N LEU A 11 -2.56 -11.56 2.66
CA LEU A 11 -3.37 -10.84 3.65
C LEU A 11 -2.56 -9.75 4.35
N GLY A 12 -1.30 -10.01 4.70
CA GLY A 12 -0.40 -9.03 5.28
C GLY A 12 -0.13 -7.85 4.34
N ALA A 13 0.09 -8.12 3.05
CA ALA A 13 0.27 -7.09 2.03
C ALA A 13 -0.99 -6.22 1.87
N ILE A 14 -2.17 -6.84 1.78
CA ILE A 14 -3.45 -6.11 1.68
C ILE A 14 -3.69 -5.23 2.91
N ALA A 15 -3.45 -5.76 4.12
CA ALA A 15 -3.61 -5.01 5.36
C ALA A 15 -2.67 -3.79 5.42
N LEU A 16 -1.42 -3.96 4.99
CA LEU A 16 -0.45 -2.87 4.93
C LEU A 16 -0.87 -1.80 3.91
N THR A 17 -1.28 -2.19 2.71
CA THR A 17 -1.77 -1.26 1.69
C THR A 17 -3.01 -0.50 2.17
N ALA A 18 -3.94 -1.18 2.85
CA ALA A 18 -5.13 -0.55 3.41
C ALA A 18 -4.79 0.47 4.51
N ALA A 19 -3.83 0.18 5.38
CA ALA A 19 -3.37 1.09 6.42
C ALA A 19 -2.72 2.35 5.83
N ILE A 20 -1.87 2.18 4.80
CA ILE A 20 -1.24 3.29 4.08
C ILE A 20 -2.31 4.15 3.38
N ALA A 21 -3.26 3.53 2.69
CA ALA A 21 -4.35 4.24 2.01
C ALA A 21 -5.26 5.00 3.00
N TYR A 22 -5.57 4.40 4.15
CA TYR A 22 -6.36 5.05 5.20
C TYR A 22 -5.61 6.22 5.82
N GLY A 23 -4.31 6.09 6.10
CA GLY A 23 -3.47 7.19 6.60
C GLY A 23 -3.44 8.36 5.61
N ALA A 24 -3.26 8.06 4.32
CA ALA A 24 -3.30 9.06 3.24
C ALA A 24 -4.65 9.78 3.18
N TRP A 25 -5.75 9.03 3.28
CA TRP A 25 -7.10 9.58 3.27
C TRP A 25 -7.37 10.45 4.49
N HIS A 26 -7.01 9.97 5.69
CA HIS A 26 -7.18 10.69 6.94
C HIS A 26 -6.40 12.03 6.91
N GLU A 27 -5.14 12.03 6.48
CA GLU A 27 -4.35 13.26 6.34
C GLU A 27 -4.84 14.19 5.23
N PHE A 28 -5.41 13.64 4.16
CA PHE A 28 -6.06 14.44 3.12
C PHE A 28 -7.28 15.18 3.67
N THR A 29 -8.09 14.51 4.50
CA THR A 29 -9.28 15.12 5.12
C THR A 29 -8.94 16.20 6.15
N THR A 30 -7.78 16.12 6.81
CA THR A 30 -7.30 17.12 7.78
C THR A 30 -6.56 18.31 7.14
N HIS A 31 -6.69 18.50 5.81
CA HIS A 31 -6.12 19.63 5.03
C HIS A 31 -4.59 19.65 4.92
N ASN A 32 -3.88 18.60 5.32
CA ASN A 32 -2.43 18.50 5.14
C ASN A 32 -2.09 17.89 3.76
N ARG A 33 -2.40 18.63 2.69
CA ARG A 33 -2.28 18.17 1.28
C ARG A 33 -0.85 17.76 0.87
N ARG A 34 0.17 18.18 1.62
CA ARG A 34 1.58 17.89 1.31
C ARG A 34 1.95 16.45 1.67
N ASP A 35 1.52 15.99 2.84
CA ASP A 35 1.77 14.62 3.31
C ASP A 35 0.87 13.60 2.60
N ALA A 36 -0.38 13.97 2.31
CA ALA A 36 -1.27 13.15 1.47
C ALA A 36 -0.69 12.85 0.08
N LYS A 37 0.03 13.80 -0.53
CA LYS A 37 0.73 13.58 -1.81
C LYS A 37 1.94 12.66 -1.66
N LEU A 38 2.68 12.77 -0.56
CA LEU A 38 3.83 11.93 -0.26
C LEU A 38 3.39 10.47 -0.04
N LEU A 39 2.32 10.27 0.72
CA LEU A 39 1.69 8.98 0.95
C LEU A 39 1.11 8.37 -0.34
N ALA A 40 0.44 9.18 -1.17
CA ALA A 40 -0.04 8.74 -2.47
C ALA A 40 1.12 8.35 -3.42
N ALA A 41 2.22 9.11 -3.42
CA ALA A 41 3.41 8.80 -4.22
C ALA A 41 4.08 7.51 -3.75
N ILE A 42 4.24 7.30 -2.44
CA ILE A 42 4.77 6.06 -1.86
C ILE A 42 3.86 4.87 -2.22
N GLY A 43 2.53 5.04 -2.10
CA GLY A 43 1.56 4.02 -2.51
C GLY A 43 1.63 3.68 -4.00
N ALA A 44 1.76 4.70 -4.87
CA ALA A 44 1.91 4.51 -6.31
C ALA A 44 3.23 3.80 -6.67
N ILE A 45 4.35 4.17 -6.03
CA ILE A 45 5.64 3.50 -6.20
C ILE A 45 5.56 2.04 -5.72
N GLY A 46 4.89 1.78 -4.60
CA GLY A 46 4.66 0.42 -4.09
C GLY A 46 3.83 -0.43 -5.05
N LEU A 47 2.77 0.12 -5.64
CA LEU A 47 1.96 -0.56 -6.66
C LEU A 47 2.76 -0.84 -7.93
N ILE A 48 3.51 0.15 -8.43
CA ILE A 48 4.35 0.00 -9.64
C ILE A 48 5.44 -1.05 -9.39
N GLY A 49 6.11 -0.99 -8.23
CA GLY A 49 7.14 -1.97 -7.85
C GLY A 49 6.58 -3.38 -7.71
N SER A 50 5.40 -3.53 -7.09
CA SER A 50 4.72 -4.82 -6.99
C SER A 50 4.29 -5.36 -8.35
N THR A 51 3.83 -4.49 -9.25
CA THR A 51 3.41 -4.88 -10.61
C THR A 51 4.62 -5.27 -11.45
N ALA A 52 5.73 -4.54 -11.36
CA ALA A 52 6.99 -4.84 -12.03
C ALA A 52 7.60 -6.16 -11.54
N ALA A 53 7.56 -6.42 -10.24
CA ALA A 53 8.01 -7.70 -9.66
C ALA A 53 7.16 -8.90 -10.11
N TRP A 54 5.87 -8.68 -10.38
CA TRP A 54 4.96 -9.72 -10.88
C TRP A 54 5.13 -10.00 -12.39
N LEU A 55 5.60 -9.00 -13.15
CA LEU A 55 5.86 -9.09 -14.60
C LEU A 55 7.26 -9.63 -14.97
N GLN A 56 8.12 -9.91 -13.98
CA GLN A 56 9.44 -10.53 -14.15
C GLN A 56 9.34 -12.05 -14.18
#